data_AF-A0A835B093-F1
#
_entry.id   AF-A0A835B093-F1
#
_cell.length_a   1.000
_cell.length_b   1.000
_cell.length_c   1.000
_cell.angle_alpha   90.00
_cell.angle_beta   90.00
_cell.angle_gamma   90.00
#
_symmetry.space_group_name_H-M   'P 1'
#
loop_
_entity.id
_entity.type
_entity.pdbx_description
1 polymer ?
#
loop_
_entity_poly.entity_id
_entity_poly.type
_entity_poly.pdbx_seq_one_letter_code
_entity_poly.pdbx_strand_id
1 'polypeptide(L)'
;MELLNIILIVASLLPFSACDRQGDALYDMKLKLNATGSQLSDWNQNQVNPCTWNSVICDNNNNVVQVTLASMGFTGVLSPRIGELEYLNVLSLPGNNITGGIPEQFGNLSRLTSLDLEDNLLVGPIPASLGQLSKLQLLILSQNNLNGSIPETIASISSLTDIRLAYNKLTGQIPPQLFQVARYNFSGNNLTCGANFLHPCASNLSYQGSSRSSKIGIVIGAVGGVVGLLILGALFLICNGRRKSHLREVFVDVSGEDDRRIAFGQLKRFAWRELQLATDNFSEKNVLGQGGFGKVYKGALPDGTKIAVKRLTDYESPGGEAAFLREVELISVAVHRNLLRLIGFCTTQTERLLVYPFMQNLSVAYRLREFKPGEPILDWSARKRVAIGTARGLEYLHEHCNPKIIHRDVKAANVLLDEGFEPVVGDFGLAKLVDVQKTSVTTQVRGTMGHIAPEYLSTGKSSERTDVFGYGIMLLELVTGQRAIDFSRLEEEDDVLLLDHVKKLQREGHLGAIVDRNLNSNYNGQEVEMMIQIALLCTQASPEDRPSMSEVVRMLEGEGLAERWEEWQQVEVTRRQDYERMQQRFDWGEDSIYNQDAVELSAGR
;
A
#
# COMPACT_ATOMS: atom_id res chain seq x y z
N MET A 1 -17.57 48.97 -11.45
CA MET A 1 -18.00 47.72 -12.09
C MET A 1 -16.88 46.67 -12.05
N GLU A 2 -15.69 46.93 -12.58
CA GLU A 2 -14.66 45.87 -12.70
C GLU A 2 -14.09 45.34 -11.37
N LEU A 3 -13.82 46.20 -10.37
CA LEU A 3 -13.33 45.74 -9.06
C LEU A 3 -14.31 44.79 -8.34
N LEU A 4 -15.62 44.95 -8.54
CA LEU A 4 -16.64 44.12 -7.90
C LEU A 4 -16.65 42.70 -8.48
N ASN A 5 -16.42 42.59 -9.80
CA ASN A 5 -16.32 41.29 -10.48
C ASN A 5 -15.06 40.52 -10.09
N ILE A 6 -13.94 41.21 -9.84
CA ILE A 6 -12.70 40.57 -9.37
C ILE A 6 -12.90 39.98 -7.96
N ILE A 7 -13.58 40.68 -7.06
CA ILE A 7 -13.89 40.17 -5.71
C ILE A 7 -14.80 38.92 -5.79
N LEU A 8 -15.79 38.91 -6.69
CA LEU A 8 -16.66 37.75 -6.93
C LEU A 8 -15.89 36.55 -7.52
N ILE A 9 -14.92 36.79 -8.41
CA ILE A 9 -14.09 35.72 -8.99
C ILE A 9 -13.10 35.16 -7.95
N VAL A 10 -12.46 36.01 -7.14
CA VAL A 10 -11.56 35.56 -6.06
C VAL A 10 -12.31 34.79 -4.98
N ALA A 11 -13.56 35.16 -4.66
CA ALA A 11 -14.42 34.38 -3.77
C ALA A 11 -14.79 32.99 -4.33
N SER A 12 -14.76 32.81 -5.66
CA SER A 12 -14.98 31.51 -6.34
C SER A 12 -13.71 30.67 -6.55
N LEU A 13 -12.54 31.22 -6.24
CA LEU A 13 -11.23 30.56 -6.38
C LEU A 13 -10.56 30.19 -5.04
N LEU A 14 -11.23 30.45 -3.91
CA LEU A 14 -10.96 29.69 -2.71
C LEU A 14 -11.41 28.25 -2.97
N PRO A 15 -10.55 27.23 -2.77
CA PRO A 15 -11.04 25.87 -2.63
C PRO A 15 -11.92 25.85 -1.38
N PHE A 16 -13.23 25.89 -1.57
CA PHE A 16 -14.17 25.40 -0.58
C PHE A 16 -13.93 23.90 -0.46
N SER A 17 -12.94 23.52 0.34
CA SER A 17 -12.96 22.29 1.10
C SER A 17 -14.37 22.19 1.68
N ALA A 18 -15.13 21.18 1.24
CA ALA A 18 -16.45 20.96 1.81
C ALA A 18 -16.26 20.71 3.30
N CYS A 19 -16.61 21.70 4.12
CA CYS A 19 -16.45 21.68 5.57
C CYS A 19 -17.22 20.46 6.08
N ASP A 20 -16.48 19.47 6.58
CA ASP A 20 -17.04 18.25 7.15
C ASP A 20 -17.63 18.59 8.52
N ARG A 21 -18.83 19.16 8.49
CA ARG A 21 -19.57 19.56 9.69
C ARG A 21 -19.75 18.41 10.68
N GLN A 22 -19.82 17.17 10.18
CA GLN A 22 -19.95 15.99 11.03
C GLN A 22 -18.64 15.71 11.78
N GLY A 23 -17.51 15.74 11.07
CA GLY A 23 -16.17 15.66 11.65
C GLY A 23 -15.91 16.80 12.64
N ASP A 24 -16.21 18.04 12.27
CA ASP A 24 -16.03 19.23 13.12
C ASP A 24 -16.89 19.17 14.40
N ALA A 25 -18.15 18.70 14.30
CA ALA A 25 -19.04 18.54 15.45
C ALA A 25 -18.56 17.46 16.43
N LEU A 26 -18.11 16.32 15.91
CA LEU A 26 -17.58 15.22 16.72
C LEU A 26 -16.20 15.55 17.31
N TYR A 27 -15.34 16.27 16.58
CA TYR A 27 -14.06 16.73 17.11
C TYR A 27 -14.23 17.76 18.24
N ASP A 28 -15.17 18.71 18.10
CA ASP A 28 -15.55 19.59 19.22
C ASP A 28 -16.12 18.77 20.40
N MET A 29 -16.94 17.74 20.13
CA MET A 29 -17.42 16.84 21.19
C MET A 29 -16.27 16.17 21.96
N LYS A 30 -15.24 15.64 21.29
CA LYS A 30 -14.04 15.08 21.94
C LYS A 30 -13.35 16.10 22.85
N LEU A 31 -13.17 17.34 22.38
CA LEU A 31 -12.58 18.42 23.17
C LEU A 31 -13.46 18.76 24.39
N LYS A 32 -14.78 18.85 24.22
CA LYS A 32 -15.72 19.14 25.31
C LYS A 32 -15.84 18.03 26.34
N LEU A 33 -15.73 16.77 25.93
CA LEU A 33 -15.73 15.60 26.83
C LEU A 33 -14.45 15.46 27.68
N ASN A 34 -13.43 16.30 27.43
CA ASN A 34 -12.13 16.26 28.09
C ASN A 34 -11.43 14.88 27.94
N ALA A 35 -11.40 14.38 26.70
CA ALA A 35 -10.71 13.13 26.36
C ALA A 35 -9.18 13.29 26.52
N THR A 36 -8.56 12.40 27.28
CA THR A 36 -7.10 12.30 27.44
C THR A 36 -6.45 11.66 26.21
N GLY A 37 -5.12 11.73 26.08
CA GLY A 37 -4.40 11.34 24.86
C GLY A 37 -4.57 9.88 24.40
N SER A 38 -5.03 8.97 25.27
CA SER A 38 -5.35 7.57 24.94
C SER A 38 -6.83 7.33 24.61
N GLN A 39 -7.72 8.30 24.86
CA GLN A 39 -9.15 8.21 24.59
C GLN A 39 -9.48 8.88 23.26
N LEU A 40 -10.18 8.16 22.37
CA LEU A 40 -10.59 8.64 21.04
C LEU A 40 -9.40 9.19 20.22
N SER A 41 -8.23 8.54 20.28
CA SER A 41 -6.98 9.01 19.67
C SER A 41 -7.10 9.28 18.16
N ASP A 42 -7.93 8.49 17.49
CA ASP A 42 -8.26 8.53 16.07
C ASP A 42 -9.22 9.65 15.66
N TRP A 43 -10.07 10.16 16.56
CA TRP A 43 -10.91 11.33 16.32
C TRP A 43 -10.02 12.58 16.15
N ASN A 44 -9.68 12.94 14.91
CA ASN A 44 -8.74 14.02 14.62
C ASN A 44 -9.21 14.95 13.50
N GLN A 45 -8.85 16.23 13.64
CA GLN A 45 -9.28 17.32 12.75
C GLN A 45 -8.70 17.24 11.33
N ASN A 46 -7.70 16.39 11.08
CA ASN A 46 -7.00 16.29 9.80
C ASN A 46 -7.50 15.13 8.92
N GLN A 47 -8.36 14.25 9.46
CA GLN A 47 -9.03 13.19 8.71
C GLN A 47 -10.44 13.65 8.33
N VAL A 48 -10.68 13.76 7.02
CA VAL A 48 -11.88 14.40 6.42
C VAL A 48 -13.09 13.45 6.34
N ASN A 49 -13.24 12.52 7.30
CA ASN A 49 -14.41 11.65 7.39
C ASN A 49 -14.54 11.01 8.80
N PRO A 50 -15.52 11.36 9.65
CA PRO A 50 -15.73 10.73 10.95
C PRO A 50 -16.15 9.25 10.87
N CYS A 51 -16.56 8.75 9.70
CA CYS A 51 -16.92 7.34 9.51
C CYS A 51 -15.72 6.38 9.60
N THR A 52 -14.48 6.89 9.64
CA THR A 52 -13.29 6.09 9.93
C THR A 52 -12.93 6.06 11.41
N TRP A 53 -13.68 6.74 12.28
CA TRP A 53 -13.40 6.83 13.71
C TRP A 53 -14.07 5.69 14.49
N ASN A 54 -13.33 5.10 15.42
CA ASN A 54 -13.84 4.14 16.38
C ASN A 54 -15.02 4.74 17.14
N SER A 55 -15.99 3.88 17.46
CA SER A 55 -17.25 4.27 18.11
C SER A 55 -18.19 5.15 17.30
N VAL A 56 -17.87 5.41 16.02
CA VAL A 56 -18.75 6.09 15.04
C VAL A 56 -19.16 5.07 13.97
N ILE A 57 -20.44 5.07 13.60
CA ILE A 57 -21.00 4.23 12.53
C ILE A 57 -21.77 5.13 11.57
N CYS A 58 -21.61 4.88 10.27
CA CYS A 58 -22.24 5.66 9.20
C CYS A 58 -23.14 4.83 8.28
N ASP A 59 -24.00 5.52 7.52
CA ASP A 59 -24.73 4.92 6.40
C ASP A 59 -23.86 4.77 5.13
N ASN A 60 -24.43 4.15 4.09
CA ASN A 60 -23.76 3.95 2.79
C ASN A 60 -23.38 5.26 2.07
N ASN A 61 -23.83 6.42 2.55
CA ASN A 61 -23.54 7.74 1.98
C ASN A 61 -22.50 8.52 2.82
N ASN A 62 -21.91 7.90 3.86
CA ASN A 62 -21.01 8.53 4.83
C ASN A 62 -21.67 9.58 5.75
N ASN A 63 -22.98 9.44 6.03
CA ASN A 63 -23.60 10.21 7.10
C ASN A 63 -23.49 9.46 8.42
N VAL A 64 -23.14 10.16 9.51
CA VAL A 64 -23.03 9.58 10.85
C VAL A 64 -24.42 9.18 11.36
N VAL A 65 -24.63 7.88 11.60
CA VAL A 65 -25.91 7.33 12.09
C VAL A 65 -25.85 6.83 13.52
N GLN A 66 -24.67 6.52 14.06
CA GLN A 66 -24.54 6.09 15.45
C GLN A 66 -23.19 6.49 16.07
N VAL A 67 -23.24 6.91 17.34
CA VAL A 67 -22.07 7.21 18.18
C VAL A 67 -22.24 6.47 19.52
N THR A 68 -21.23 5.72 19.97
CA THR A 68 -21.35 4.85 21.17
C THR A 68 -20.08 4.87 22.04
N LEU A 69 -20.09 5.70 23.08
CA LEU A 69 -18.95 6.07 23.91
C LEU A 69 -19.13 5.61 25.37
N ALA A 70 -19.45 4.34 25.57
CA ALA A 70 -19.75 3.77 26.89
C ALA A 70 -18.50 3.51 27.74
N SER A 71 -18.57 3.83 29.03
CA SER A 71 -17.58 3.44 30.06
C SER A 71 -16.11 3.82 29.76
N MET A 72 -15.90 4.97 29.12
CA MET A 72 -14.56 5.44 28.74
C MET A 72 -13.91 6.34 29.79
N GLY A 73 -14.68 6.91 30.74
CA GLY A 73 -14.17 7.76 31.82
C GLY A 73 -14.03 9.24 31.45
N PHE A 74 -14.88 9.76 30.55
CA PHE A 74 -14.91 11.19 30.21
C PHE A 74 -15.34 12.04 31.41
N THR A 75 -14.75 13.24 31.56
CA THR A 75 -14.96 14.14 32.71
C THR A 75 -15.49 15.52 32.34
N GLY A 76 -15.59 15.82 31.04
CA GLY A 76 -16.01 17.11 30.52
C GLY A 76 -17.53 17.29 30.46
N VAL A 77 -18.01 17.93 29.39
CA VAL A 77 -19.42 18.27 29.15
C VAL A 77 -19.89 17.83 27.76
N LEU A 78 -21.19 17.71 27.56
CA LEU A 78 -21.78 17.44 26.24
C LEU A 78 -21.64 18.67 25.33
N SER A 79 -21.18 18.48 24.08
CA SER A 79 -21.13 19.57 23.09
C SER A 79 -22.51 19.85 22.49
N PRO A 80 -22.93 21.12 22.34
CA PRO A 80 -24.12 21.48 21.57
C PRO A 80 -23.96 21.20 20.07
N ARG A 81 -22.73 21.14 19.53
CA ARG A 81 -22.46 20.93 18.10
C ARG A 81 -22.89 19.55 17.61
N ILE A 82 -23.11 18.58 18.51
CA ILE A 82 -23.64 17.27 18.10
C ILE A 82 -25.00 17.39 17.39
N GLY A 83 -25.78 18.44 17.67
CA GLY A 83 -27.02 18.78 16.97
C GLY A 83 -26.86 19.15 15.49
N GLU A 84 -25.63 19.23 14.97
CA GLU A 84 -25.31 19.34 13.54
C GLU A 84 -25.36 17.98 12.80
N LEU A 85 -25.44 16.85 13.53
CA LEU A 85 -25.53 15.50 12.95
C LEU A 85 -26.97 15.14 12.53
N GLU A 86 -27.42 15.71 11.42
CA GLU A 86 -28.79 15.53 10.87
C GLU A 86 -29.23 14.06 10.70
N TYR A 87 -28.28 13.14 10.54
CA TYR A 87 -28.50 11.73 10.23
C TYR A 87 -28.40 10.77 11.43
N LEU A 88 -28.09 11.29 12.62
CA LEU A 88 -27.84 10.48 13.80
C LEU A 88 -29.12 9.76 14.27
N ASN A 89 -29.07 8.44 14.35
CA ASN A 89 -30.12 7.56 14.87
C ASN A 89 -29.85 7.16 16.33
N VAL A 90 -28.59 6.90 16.71
CA VAL A 90 -28.23 6.41 18.06
C VAL A 90 -27.11 7.25 18.65
N LEU A 91 -27.34 7.80 19.85
CA LEU A 91 -26.32 8.46 20.67
C LEU A 91 -26.30 7.80 22.05
N SER A 92 -25.20 7.15 22.39
CA SER A 92 -25.03 6.42 23.66
C SER A 92 -23.69 6.79 24.30
N LEU A 93 -23.70 7.32 25.53
CA LEU A 93 -22.51 7.65 26.34
C LEU A 93 -22.60 7.18 27.81
N PRO A 94 -23.14 5.98 28.12
CA PRO A 94 -23.42 5.60 29.49
C PRO A 94 -22.16 5.30 30.31
N GLY A 95 -22.23 5.45 31.63
CA GLY A 95 -21.17 5.05 32.56
C GLY A 95 -19.91 5.92 32.47
N ASN A 96 -20.06 7.23 32.31
CA ASN A 96 -18.96 8.20 32.28
C ASN A 96 -19.12 9.23 33.42
N ASN A 97 -18.17 10.14 33.57
CA ASN A 97 -18.22 11.20 34.58
C ASN A 97 -18.62 12.54 33.94
N ILE A 98 -19.46 12.53 32.89
CA ILE A 98 -19.82 13.75 32.13
C ILE A 98 -20.69 14.66 32.98
N THR A 99 -20.33 15.94 33.02
CA THR A 99 -20.99 17.00 33.80
C THR A 99 -21.72 18.00 32.90
N GLY A 100 -22.33 19.03 33.51
CA GLY A 100 -23.12 20.02 32.78
C GLY A 100 -24.53 19.53 32.44
N GLY A 101 -25.28 20.33 31.67
CA GLY A 101 -26.63 19.97 31.24
C GLY A 101 -26.68 19.34 29.86
N ILE A 102 -27.81 18.70 29.54
CA ILE A 102 -28.11 18.25 28.19
C ILE A 102 -28.36 19.50 27.32
N PRO A 103 -27.63 19.71 26.20
CA PRO A 103 -27.84 20.88 25.35
C PRO A 103 -29.19 20.86 24.62
N GLU A 104 -29.88 22.01 24.55
CA GLU A 104 -31.12 22.18 23.79
C GLU A 104 -30.98 21.78 22.30
N GLN A 105 -29.77 21.90 21.73
CA GLN A 105 -29.45 21.52 20.36
C GLN A 105 -29.62 20.03 20.07
N PHE A 106 -29.72 19.16 21.08
CA PHE A 106 -30.04 17.74 20.89
C PHE A 106 -31.44 17.55 20.26
N GLY A 107 -32.36 18.53 20.41
CA GLY A 107 -33.66 18.53 19.73
C GLY A 107 -33.59 18.62 18.20
N ASN A 108 -32.46 19.07 17.63
CA ASN A 108 -32.26 19.14 16.17
C ASN A 108 -32.04 17.76 15.52
N LEU A 109 -31.78 16.71 16.30
CA LEU A 109 -31.44 15.37 15.84
C LEU A 109 -32.67 14.61 15.32
N SER A 110 -33.36 15.14 14.31
CA SER A 110 -34.68 14.70 13.80
C SER A 110 -34.81 13.21 13.41
N ARG A 111 -33.70 12.48 13.34
CA ARG A 111 -33.65 11.04 13.05
C ARG A 111 -33.38 10.15 14.27
N LEU A 112 -33.07 10.73 15.43
CA LEU A 112 -32.68 10.00 16.63
C LEU A 112 -33.79 9.05 17.10
N THR A 113 -33.46 7.77 17.21
CA THR A 113 -34.30 6.69 17.74
C THR A 113 -33.87 6.26 19.15
N SER A 114 -32.61 6.45 19.52
CA SER A 114 -32.09 6.11 20.85
C SER A 114 -31.15 7.19 21.39
N LEU A 115 -31.50 7.72 22.57
CA LEU A 115 -30.63 8.58 23.38
C LEU A 115 -30.37 7.89 24.73
N ASP A 116 -29.11 7.60 25.01
CA ASP A 116 -28.66 6.95 26.23
C ASP A 116 -27.49 7.73 26.85
N LEU A 117 -27.74 8.28 28.03
CA LEU A 117 -26.80 9.03 28.85
C LEU A 117 -26.82 8.52 30.31
N GLU A 118 -27.18 7.24 30.52
CA GLU A 118 -27.26 6.63 31.86
C GLU A 118 -25.93 6.71 32.62
N ASP A 119 -25.98 6.75 33.95
CA ASP A 119 -24.79 6.65 34.83
C ASP A 119 -23.73 7.71 34.49
N ASN A 120 -24.12 8.97 34.73
CA ASN A 120 -23.32 10.17 34.47
C ASN A 120 -23.55 11.23 35.57
N LEU A 121 -22.88 12.38 35.47
CA LEU A 121 -22.97 13.48 36.43
C LEU A 121 -23.76 14.69 35.88
N LEU A 122 -24.68 14.48 34.93
CA LEU A 122 -25.43 15.55 34.28
C LEU A 122 -26.37 16.27 35.24
N VAL A 123 -26.47 17.59 35.11
CA VAL A 123 -27.21 18.50 36.01
C VAL A 123 -28.12 19.46 35.23
N GLY A 124 -29.13 20.02 35.90
CA GLY A 124 -30.07 20.95 35.27
C GLY A 124 -31.30 20.24 34.69
N PRO A 125 -32.19 20.98 34.00
CA PRO A 125 -33.44 20.45 33.49
C PRO A 125 -33.25 19.51 32.30
N ILE A 126 -34.23 18.63 32.08
CA ILE A 126 -34.37 17.93 30.80
C ILE A 126 -34.86 18.95 29.75
N PRO A 127 -34.15 19.16 28.62
CA PRO A 127 -34.55 20.11 27.59
C PRO A 127 -35.93 19.84 27.00
N ALA A 128 -36.75 20.88 26.87
CA ALA A 128 -38.06 20.75 26.23
C ALA A 128 -37.93 20.45 24.72
N SER A 129 -36.79 20.81 24.10
CA SER A 129 -36.48 20.50 22.70
C SER A 129 -36.39 19.01 22.39
N LEU A 130 -36.10 18.14 23.37
CA LEU A 130 -36.10 16.68 23.16
C LEU A 130 -37.49 16.16 22.72
N GLY A 131 -38.57 16.88 23.04
CA GLY A 131 -39.92 16.60 22.55
C GLY A 131 -40.09 16.76 21.02
N GLN A 132 -39.14 17.39 20.33
CA GLN A 132 -39.15 17.52 18.86
C GLN A 132 -38.69 16.24 18.15
N LEU A 133 -38.10 15.30 18.89
CA LEU A 133 -37.53 14.05 18.39
C LEU A 133 -38.62 13.00 18.11
N SER A 134 -39.46 13.27 17.10
CA SER A 134 -40.64 12.46 16.70
C SER A 134 -40.37 11.00 16.29
N LYS A 135 -39.10 10.55 16.28
CA LYS A 135 -38.69 9.16 16.02
C LYS A 135 -38.06 8.49 17.23
N LEU A 136 -37.91 9.19 18.36
CA LEU A 136 -37.25 8.68 19.55
C LEU A 136 -38.05 7.52 20.16
N GLN A 137 -37.41 6.36 20.29
CA GLN A 137 -37.98 5.12 20.83
C GLN A 137 -37.45 4.81 22.21
N LEU A 138 -36.18 5.14 22.48
CA LEU A 138 -35.48 4.90 23.74
C LEU A 138 -34.93 6.22 24.28
N LEU A 139 -35.31 6.59 25.51
CA LEU A 139 -34.75 7.73 26.24
C LEU A 139 -34.28 7.26 27.62
N ILE A 140 -32.97 7.12 27.78
CA ILE A 140 -32.34 6.61 29.00
C ILE A 140 -31.45 7.72 29.58
N LEU A 141 -31.90 8.31 30.68
CA LEU A 141 -31.21 9.37 31.44
C LEU A 141 -31.09 9.03 32.93
N SER A 142 -31.25 7.74 33.29
CA SER A 142 -31.16 7.27 34.67
C SER A 142 -29.80 7.55 35.30
N GLN A 143 -29.72 7.51 36.64
CA GLN A 143 -28.47 7.59 37.40
C GLN A 143 -27.67 8.86 37.06
N ASN A 144 -28.31 10.01 37.24
CA ASN A 144 -27.76 11.33 36.95
C ASN A 144 -28.20 12.35 38.04
N ASN A 145 -27.89 13.63 37.86
CA ASN A 145 -28.25 14.71 38.78
C ASN A 145 -29.26 15.71 38.18
N LEU A 146 -30.03 15.29 37.18
CA LEU A 146 -31.01 16.13 36.46
C LEU A 146 -32.13 16.59 37.40
N ASN A 147 -32.61 17.82 37.23
CA ASN A 147 -33.59 18.47 38.11
C ASN A 147 -34.74 19.12 37.33
N GLY A 148 -35.63 19.85 38.02
CA GLY A 148 -36.83 20.40 37.40
C GLY A 148 -37.87 19.33 37.06
N SER A 149 -38.86 19.70 36.24
CA SER A 149 -39.96 18.82 35.84
C SER A 149 -39.70 18.11 34.51
N ILE A 150 -40.34 16.96 34.30
CA ILE A 150 -40.38 16.28 32.99
C ILE A 150 -41.19 17.17 32.02
N PRO A 151 -40.63 17.63 30.88
CA PRO A 151 -41.36 18.45 29.94
C PRO A 151 -42.55 17.72 29.31
N GLU A 152 -43.71 18.38 29.23
CA GLU A 152 -44.91 17.84 28.55
C GLU A 152 -44.65 17.50 27.07
N THR A 153 -43.70 18.18 26.43
CA THR A 153 -43.32 17.92 25.04
C THR A 153 -42.77 16.50 24.85
N ILE A 154 -42.11 15.90 25.83
CA ILE A 154 -41.64 14.50 25.76
C ILE A 154 -42.83 13.52 25.74
N ALA A 155 -43.93 13.88 26.41
CA ALA A 155 -45.15 13.09 26.43
C ALA A 155 -45.90 13.10 25.07
N SER A 156 -45.52 13.99 24.14
CA SER A 156 -46.04 14.04 22.77
C SER A 156 -45.30 13.15 21.77
N ILE A 157 -44.17 12.53 22.17
CA ILE A 157 -43.38 11.62 21.32
C ILE A 157 -44.11 10.27 21.19
N SER A 158 -44.91 10.12 20.12
CA SER A 158 -45.71 8.92 19.87
C SER A 158 -44.90 7.65 19.56
N SER A 159 -43.62 7.79 19.23
CA SER A 159 -42.70 6.66 18.95
C SER A 159 -42.06 6.05 20.20
N LEU A 160 -42.26 6.64 21.39
CA LEU A 160 -41.50 6.28 22.59
C LEU A 160 -41.92 4.91 23.15
N THR A 161 -40.95 4.04 23.44
CA THR A 161 -41.17 2.65 23.90
C THR A 161 -40.49 2.31 25.22
N ASP A 162 -39.35 2.93 25.54
CA ASP A 162 -38.64 2.80 26.81
C ASP A 162 -38.19 4.20 27.29
N ILE A 163 -38.66 4.63 28.46
CA ILE A 163 -38.26 5.89 29.10
C ILE A 163 -37.75 5.64 30.53
N ARG A 164 -36.46 5.89 30.77
CA ARG A 164 -35.82 5.65 32.06
C ARG A 164 -35.17 6.93 32.56
N LEU A 165 -35.73 7.49 33.62
CA LEU A 165 -35.27 8.71 34.28
C LEU A 165 -34.94 8.44 35.76
N ALA A 166 -34.80 7.17 36.15
CA ALA A 166 -34.69 6.76 37.54
C ALA A 166 -33.40 7.28 38.20
N TYR A 167 -33.42 7.49 39.51
CA TYR A 167 -32.28 7.99 40.29
C TYR A 167 -31.75 9.32 39.74
N ASN A 168 -32.59 10.36 39.82
CA ASN A 168 -32.30 11.75 39.47
C ASN A 168 -32.90 12.67 40.56
N LYS A 169 -32.90 13.99 40.32
CA LYS A 169 -33.44 15.03 41.22
C LYS A 169 -34.69 15.70 40.62
N LEU A 170 -35.44 15.00 39.77
CA LEU A 170 -36.62 15.53 39.10
C LEU A 170 -37.76 15.76 40.09
N THR A 171 -38.60 16.77 39.81
CA THR A 171 -39.67 17.27 40.68
C THR A 171 -40.98 17.49 39.92
N GLY A 172 -42.09 17.53 40.63
CA GLY A 172 -43.40 17.86 40.06
C GLY A 172 -44.18 16.66 39.53
N GLN A 173 -45.10 16.90 38.60
CA GLN A 173 -46.01 15.88 38.08
C GLN A 173 -45.43 15.16 36.85
N ILE A 174 -45.80 13.90 36.68
CA ILE A 174 -45.46 13.11 35.48
C ILE A 174 -46.59 13.28 34.47
N PRO A 175 -46.32 13.74 33.22
CA PRO A 175 -47.32 13.79 32.17
C PRO A 175 -48.04 12.44 31.98
N PRO A 176 -49.40 12.38 32.07
CA PRO A 176 -50.14 11.11 32.14
C PRO A 176 -49.90 10.15 30.97
N GLN A 177 -49.59 10.66 29.79
CA GLN A 177 -49.31 9.88 28.59
C GLN A 177 -48.05 9.01 28.74
N LEU A 178 -47.08 9.41 29.57
CA LEU A 178 -45.85 8.64 29.78
C LEU A 178 -46.09 7.31 30.53
N PHE A 179 -47.21 7.17 31.26
CA PHE A 179 -47.61 5.88 31.85
C PHE A 179 -48.16 4.89 30.81
N GLN A 180 -48.39 5.32 29.56
CA GLN A 180 -48.82 4.47 28.45
C GLN A 180 -47.63 3.90 27.65
N VAL A 181 -46.41 4.40 27.90
CA VAL A 181 -45.17 3.90 27.28
C VAL A 181 -44.91 2.47 27.78
N ALA A 182 -44.53 1.57 26.86
CA ALA A 182 -44.43 0.13 27.14
C ALA A 182 -43.45 -0.23 28.27
N ARG A 183 -42.38 0.57 28.43
CA ARG A 183 -41.44 0.50 29.55
C ARG A 183 -41.19 1.90 30.09
N TYR A 184 -41.35 2.07 31.39
CA TYR A 184 -40.98 3.32 32.07
C TYR A 184 -40.36 3.06 33.43
N ASN A 185 -39.43 3.93 33.84
CA ASN A 185 -38.92 3.96 35.20
C ASN A 185 -38.56 5.38 35.64
N PHE A 186 -39.29 5.89 36.62
CA PHE A 186 -39.17 7.21 37.24
C PHE A 186 -38.72 7.14 38.71
N SER A 187 -38.44 5.92 39.21
CA SER A 187 -38.13 5.65 40.63
C SER A 187 -36.92 6.43 41.13
N GLY A 188 -36.89 6.79 42.42
CA GLY A 188 -35.76 7.53 42.98
C GLY A 188 -35.67 8.99 42.52
N ASN A 189 -36.82 9.62 42.23
CA ASN A 189 -37.00 11.05 42.02
C ASN A 189 -38.03 11.61 43.02
N ASN A 190 -38.20 12.93 43.05
CA ASN A 190 -39.23 13.62 43.85
C ASN A 190 -40.48 13.93 42.99
N LEU A 191 -40.95 12.92 42.26
CA LEU A 191 -42.09 12.99 41.32
C LEU A 191 -43.36 12.39 41.94
N THR A 192 -44.54 12.79 41.44
CA THR A 192 -45.84 12.27 41.90
C THR A 192 -46.18 10.87 41.37
N CYS A 193 -45.44 9.85 41.78
CA CYS A 193 -45.68 8.44 41.44
C CYS A 193 -45.41 7.50 42.64
N GLY A 194 -45.83 6.24 42.52
CA GLY A 194 -45.57 5.21 43.53
C GLY A 194 -46.75 4.98 44.49
N ALA A 195 -46.49 4.40 45.66
CA ALA A 195 -47.53 3.84 46.54
C ALA A 195 -48.62 4.83 47.01
N ASN A 196 -48.36 6.13 46.98
CA ASN A 196 -49.30 7.20 47.37
C ASN A 196 -50.01 7.86 46.19
N PHE A 197 -49.84 7.34 44.96
CA PHE A 197 -50.33 7.94 43.71
C PHE A 197 -50.99 6.89 42.81
N LEU A 198 -51.76 7.34 41.82
CA LEU A 198 -52.58 6.47 40.94
C LEU A 198 -51.75 5.50 40.08
N HIS A 199 -50.49 5.84 39.78
CA HIS A 199 -49.60 5.06 38.93
C HIS A 199 -48.29 4.71 39.65
N PRO A 200 -47.75 3.49 39.48
CA PRO A 200 -46.46 3.10 40.01
C PRO A 200 -45.34 3.92 39.33
N CYS A 201 -44.19 4.07 40.00
CA CYS A 201 -43.03 4.75 39.38
C CYS A 201 -42.31 3.91 38.32
N ALA A 202 -42.62 2.63 38.17
CA ALA A 202 -41.99 1.78 37.15
C ALA A 202 -42.97 0.75 36.57
N SER A 203 -42.79 0.41 35.30
CA SER A 203 -43.50 -0.68 34.63
C SER A 203 -43.01 -2.05 35.12
N ASN A 204 -43.93 -2.98 35.42
CA ASN A 204 -43.63 -4.31 35.98
C ASN A 204 -43.05 -5.31 34.93
N LEU A 205 -41.88 -4.99 34.38
CA LEU A 205 -41.04 -5.92 33.60
C LEU A 205 -39.71 -6.09 34.33
N SER A 206 -39.66 -7.10 35.20
CA SER A 206 -38.56 -7.33 36.14
C SER A 206 -37.24 -7.64 35.45
N TYR A 207 -36.25 -6.75 35.63
CA TYR A 207 -34.85 -7.01 35.31
C TYR A 207 -34.27 -8.05 36.29
N GLN A 208 -34.09 -9.29 35.85
CA GLN A 208 -33.58 -10.37 36.70
C GLN A 208 -32.03 -10.38 36.71
N GLY A 209 -31.45 -9.34 37.31
CA GLY A 209 -30.01 -9.25 37.61
C GLY A 209 -29.63 -10.15 38.79
N SER A 210 -28.55 -10.92 38.66
CA SER A 210 -28.24 -12.03 39.57
C SER A 210 -27.62 -11.62 40.92
N SER A 211 -28.10 -12.20 42.02
CA SER A 211 -27.25 -12.56 43.16
C SER A 211 -27.81 -13.76 43.92
N ARG A 212 -26.90 -14.69 44.29
CA ARG A 212 -27.02 -15.92 45.11
C ARG A 212 -28.33 -16.07 45.93
N SER A 213 -29.04 -17.22 45.97
CA SER A 213 -28.80 -18.61 45.51
C SER A 213 -30.15 -19.38 45.55
N SER A 214 -30.34 -20.71 45.43
CA SER A 214 -29.48 -21.91 45.51
C SER A 214 -30.10 -23.13 44.79
N LYS A 215 -29.25 -24.07 44.35
CA LYS A 215 -29.46 -25.51 44.05
C LYS A 215 -30.87 -26.02 43.66
N ILE A 216 -31.06 -26.30 42.36
CA ILE A 216 -31.82 -27.46 41.79
C ILE A 216 -31.51 -27.69 40.28
N GLY A 217 -30.76 -26.80 39.60
CA GLY A 217 -30.61 -26.80 38.13
C GLY A 217 -29.41 -27.51 37.47
N ILE A 218 -28.67 -28.39 38.16
CA ILE A 218 -27.35 -28.87 37.66
C ILE A 218 -27.45 -29.99 36.59
N VAL A 219 -28.50 -30.82 36.61
CA VAL A 219 -28.53 -32.06 35.78
C VAL A 219 -28.98 -31.81 34.34
N ILE A 220 -29.89 -30.86 34.09
CA ILE A 220 -30.47 -30.62 32.75
C ILE A 220 -29.55 -29.75 31.87
N GLY A 221 -28.75 -28.85 32.48
CA GLY A 221 -27.88 -27.93 31.74
C GLY A 221 -26.69 -28.59 31.01
N ALA A 222 -26.20 -29.74 31.51
CA ALA A 222 -25.01 -30.38 30.96
C ALA A 222 -25.22 -30.96 29.55
N VAL A 223 -26.36 -31.62 29.31
CA VAL A 223 -26.66 -32.26 28.02
C VAL A 223 -27.03 -31.22 26.95
N GLY A 224 -27.85 -30.23 27.32
CA GLY A 224 -28.21 -29.13 26.42
C GLY A 224 -27.01 -28.25 26.04
N GLY A 225 -26.09 -28.00 26.97
CA GLY A 225 -24.89 -27.19 26.74
C GLY A 225 -23.95 -27.79 25.68
N VAL A 226 -23.69 -29.10 25.72
CA VAL A 226 -22.81 -29.76 24.74
C VAL A 226 -23.42 -29.74 23.34
N VAL A 227 -24.72 -30.04 23.20
CA VAL A 227 -25.41 -30.00 21.90
C VAL A 227 -25.45 -28.56 21.36
N GLY A 228 -25.74 -27.58 22.20
CA GLY A 228 -25.72 -26.15 21.83
C GLY A 228 -24.34 -25.68 21.36
N LEU A 229 -23.26 -26.07 22.05
CA LEU A 229 -21.89 -25.72 21.67
C LEU A 229 -21.46 -26.37 20.35
N LEU A 230 -21.87 -27.62 20.08
CA LEU A 230 -21.59 -28.28 18.80
C LEU A 230 -22.35 -27.62 17.63
N ILE A 231 -23.60 -27.23 17.84
CA ILE A 231 -24.40 -26.51 16.84
C ILE A 231 -23.82 -25.10 16.59
N LEU A 232 -23.42 -24.39 17.64
CA LEU A 232 -22.76 -23.08 17.52
C LEU A 232 -21.39 -23.18 16.84
N GLY A 233 -20.60 -24.22 17.13
CA GLY A 233 -19.34 -24.49 16.45
C GLY A 233 -19.52 -24.79 14.95
N ALA A 234 -20.49 -25.63 14.61
CA ALA A 234 -20.83 -25.91 13.20
C ALA A 234 -21.35 -24.66 12.46
N LEU A 235 -22.22 -23.86 13.09
CA LEU A 235 -22.68 -22.59 12.54
C LEU A 235 -21.52 -21.59 12.40
N PHE A 236 -20.60 -21.50 13.35
CA PHE A 236 -19.42 -20.64 13.25
C PHE A 236 -18.51 -21.02 12.09
N LEU A 237 -18.29 -22.33 11.86
CA LEU A 237 -17.51 -22.83 10.71
C LEU A 237 -18.22 -22.58 9.37
N ILE A 238 -19.53 -22.79 9.29
CA ILE A 238 -20.31 -22.51 8.07
C ILE A 238 -20.39 -21.01 7.79
N CYS A 239 -20.56 -20.18 8.83
CA CYS A 239 -20.55 -18.74 8.73
C CYS A 239 -19.16 -18.22 8.32
N ASN A 240 -18.06 -18.69 8.90
CA ASN A 240 -16.71 -18.30 8.45
C ASN A 240 -16.40 -18.80 7.03
N GLY A 241 -16.83 -20.01 6.66
CA GLY A 241 -16.71 -20.53 5.30
C GLY A 241 -17.44 -19.67 4.27
N ARG A 242 -18.63 -19.14 4.61
CA ARG A 242 -19.38 -18.20 3.76
C ARG A 242 -18.83 -16.78 3.83
N ARG A 243 -18.33 -16.32 4.99
CA ARG A 243 -17.73 -15.00 5.20
C ARG A 243 -16.47 -14.82 4.36
N LYS A 244 -15.67 -15.88 4.21
CA LYS A 244 -14.47 -15.92 3.35
C LYS A 244 -14.78 -15.87 1.83
N SER A 245 -16.06 -15.96 1.44
CA SER A 245 -16.48 -15.97 0.03
C SER A 245 -17.32 -14.75 -0.39
N HIS A 246 -17.74 -13.88 0.54
CA HIS A 246 -18.73 -12.83 0.24
C HIS A 246 -18.50 -11.46 0.90
N LEU A 247 -17.41 -11.29 1.65
CA LEU A 247 -16.91 -9.96 2.02
C LEU A 247 -16.06 -9.42 0.87
N ARG A 248 -16.66 -8.57 0.05
CA ARG A 248 -15.93 -7.71 -0.90
C ARG A 248 -15.49 -6.49 -0.11
N GLU A 249 -14.23 -6.51 0.32
CA GLU A 249 -13.73 -5.65 1.39
C GLU A 249 -13.71 -4.16 1.03
N VAL A 250 -14.21 -3.33 1.94
CA VAL A 250 -14.07 -1.87 1.92
C VAL A 250 -12.98 -1.54 2.94
N PHE A 251 -11.79 -1.21 2.46
CA PHE A 251 -10.60 -1.03 3.29
C PHE A 251 -10.52 0.39 3.88
N VAL A 252 -10.17 0.47 5.16
CA VAL A 252 -9.73 1.69 5.84
C VAL A 252 -8.35 1.43 6.45
N ASP A 253 -7.44 2.37 6.24
CA ASP A 253 -6.03 2.29 6.62
C ASP A 253 -5.81 2.87 8.03
N VAL A 254 -5.43 2.01 9.00
CA VAL A 254 -5.13 2.43 10.37
C VAL A 254 -3.71 2.99 10.45
N SER A 255 -3.59 4.31 10.54
CA SER A 255 -2.30 4.99 10.67
C SER A 255 -1.83 5.02 12.14
N GLY A 256 -1.10 3.97 12.56
CA GLY A 256 -0.10 4.08 13.62
C GLY A 256 -0.40 3.38 14.94
N GLU A 257 0.18 2.18 15.09
CA GLU A 257 0.86 1.82 16.34
C GLU A 257 2.16 1.08 15.97
N ASP A 258 3.26 1.45 16.64
CA ASP A 258 4.68 1.24 16.31
C ASP A 258 5.09 0.08 15.38
N ASP A 259 5.62 0.44 14.20
CA ASP A 259 6.69 -0.32 13.56
C ASP A 259 8.03 0.43 13.69
N ARG A 260 9.07 -0.31 14.08
CA ARG A 260 10.25 0.25 14.77
C ARG A 260 11.14 1.11 13.87
N ARG A 261 11.35 2.37 14.30
CA ARG A 261 12.49 3.25 13.94
C ARG A 261 12.95 3.20 12.48
N ILE A 262 12.33 3.97 11.59
CA ILE A 262 13.10 4.53 10.46
C ILE A 262 12.71 5.98 10.16
N ALA A 263 13.62 6.90 10.50
CA ALA A 263 13.51 8.32 10.19
C ALA A 263 14.12 8.59 8.81
N PHE A 264 13.43 8.18 7.74
CA PHE A 264 13.83 8.51 6.37
C PHE A 264 13.48 9.97 6.06
N GLY A 265 14.43 10.73 5.53
CA GLY A 265 14.22 12.15 5.18
C GLY A 265 13.23 12.35 4.04
N GLN A 266 12.38 13.38 4.15
CA GLN A 266 11.47 13.93 3.12
C GLN A 266 10.51 12.98 2.36
N LEU A 267 10.50 11.67 2.59
CA LEU A 267 9.53 10.76 1.98
C LEU A 267 8.13 10.99 2.55
N LYS A 268 7.14 11.24 1.68
CA LYS A 268 5.74 11.42 2.11
C LYS A 268 5.08 10.05 2.35
N ARG A 269 4.52 9.81 3.54
CA ARG A 269 3.55 8.72 3.72
C ARG A 269 2.21 9.18 3.16
N PHE A 270 1.74 8.52 2.11
CA PHE A 270 0.44 8.77 1.49
C PHE A 270 -0.64 7.92 2.15
N ALA A 271 -1.83 8.48 2.31
CA ALA A 271 -3.00 7.70 2.72
C ALA A 271 -3.49 6.85 1.55
N TRP A 272 -3.97 5.62 1.80
CA TRP A 272 -4.45 4.75 0.71
C TRP A 272 -5.56 5.40 -0.13
N ARG A 273 -6.49 6.12 0.52
CA ARG A 273 -7.57 6.86 -0.16
C ARG A 273 -7.06 8.00 -1.05
N GLU A 274 -5.95 8.63 -0.70
CA GLU A 274 -5.33 9.69 -1.51
C GLU A 274 -4.85 9.10 -2.85
N LEU A 275 -4.14 7.96 -2.81
CA LEU A 275 -3.67 7.25 -4.01
C LEU A 275 -4.82 6.58 -4.78
N GLN A 276 -5.85 6.10 -4.09
CA GLN A 276 -7.07 5.58 -4.71
C GLN A 276 -7.77 6.67 -5.52
N LEU A 277 -7.93 7.89 -4.98
CA LEU A 277 -8.52 9.01 -5.72
C LEU A 277 -7.60 9.45 -6.88
N ALA A 278 -6.30 9.59 -6.63
CA ALA A 278 -5.33 10.02 -7.63
C ALA A 278 -5.25 9.09 -8.86
N THR A 279 -5.60 7.80 -8.71
CA THR A 279 -5.51 6.77 -9.77
C THR A 279 -6.87 6.38 -10.37
N ASP A 280 -7.95 7.14 -10.11
CA ASP A 280 -9.34 6.81 -10.45
C ASP A 280 -9.77 5.41 -9.94
N ASN A 281 -9.56 5.15 -8.65
CA ASN A 281 -9.80 3.86 -8.00
C ASN A 281 -9.00 2.71 -8.62
N PHE A 282 -7.71 2.93 -8.88
CA PHE A 282 -6.82 1.95 -9.52
C PHE A 282 -7.40 1.38 -10.83
N SER A 283 -8.00 2.24 -11.65
CA SER A 283 -8.67 1.82 -12.89
C SER A 283 -7.67 1.24 -13.90
N GLU A 284 -8.05 0.14 -14.56
CA GLU A 284 -7.24 -0.50 -15.61
C GLU A 284 -6.87 0.46 -16.77
N LYS A 285 -7.69 1.51 -17.02
CA LYS A 285 -7.39 2.57 -18.00
C LYS A 285 -6.11 3.36 -17.68
N ASN A 286 -5.71 3.36 -16.41
CA ASN A 286 -4.55 4.09 -15.89
C ASN A 286 -3.32 3.18 -15.71
N VAL A 287 -3.39 1.89 -16.06
CA VAL A 287 -2.23 0.97 -15.95
C VAL A 287 -1.16 1.36 -16.96
N LEU A 288 0.07 1.57 -16.45
CA LEU A 288 1.28 1.84 -17.23
C LEU A 288 2.08 0.56 -17.51
N GLY A 289 1.95 -0.44 -16.64
CA GLY A 289 2.61 -1.73 -16.78
C GLY A 289 2.22 -2.71 -15.67
N GLN A 290 2.44 -4.00 -15.93
CA GLN A 290 2.22 -5.09 -14.98
C GLN A 290 3.42 -6.05 -15.05
N GLY A 291 3.89 -6.52 -13.90
CA GLY A 291 4.98 -7.50 -13.79
C GLY A 291 4.85 -8.35 -12.53
N GLY A 292 5.84 -9.21 -12.27
CA GLY A 292 5.85 -10.12 -11.11
C GLY A 292 5.88 -9.43 -9.74
N PHE A 293 6.14 -8.13 -9.69
CA PHE A 293 6.06 -7.33 -8.46
C PHE A 293 4.75 -6.56 -8.30
N GLY A 294 3.82 -6.63 -9.26
CA GLY A 294 2.50 -5.99 -9.20
C GLY A 294 2.15 -5.11 -10.40
N LYS A 295 1.26 -4.12 -10.19
CA LYS A 295 0.77 -3.21 -11.23
C LYS A 295 1.22 -1.77 -10.96
N VAL A 296 1.61 -1.05 -12.01
CA VAL A 296 1.94 0.38 -11.95
C VAL A 296 0.81 1.19 -12.58
N TYR A 297 0.27 2.13 -11.82
CA TYR A 297 -0.83 3.01 -12.24
C TYR A 297 -0.33 4.45 -12.40
N LYS A 298 -0.81 5.13 -13.44
CA LYS A 298 -0.73 6.58 -13.57
C LYS A 298 -1.71 7.22 -12.59
N GLY A 299 -1.29 8.29 -11.94
CA GLY A 299 -2.19 9.13 -11.15
C GLY A 299 -1.85 10.61 -11.25
N ALA A 300 -2.76 11.43 -10.72
CA ALA A 300 -2.56 12.85 -10.52
C ALA A 300 -2.94 13.20 -9.07
N LEU A 301 -2.03 13.84 -8.35
CA LEU A 301 -2.29 14.37 -7.01
C LEU A 301 -3.20 15.62 -7.09
N PRO A 302 -3.82 16.06 -5.97
CA PRO A 302 -4.76 17.19 -5.96
C PRO A 302 -4.18 18.53 -6.43
N ASP A 303 -2.86 18.69 -6.38
CA ASP A 303 -2.08 19.83 -6.89
C ASP A 303 -1.81 19.75 -8.42
N GLY A 304 -2.25 18.67 -9.08
CA GLY A 304 -1.97 18.39 -10.49
C GLY A 304 -0.66 17.62 -10.75
N THR A 305 0.11 17.30 -9.71
CA THR A 305 1.39 16.57 -9.86
C THR A 305 1.13 15.15 -10.37
N LYS A 306 1.68 14.83 -11.55
CA LYS A 306 1.57 13.50 -12.17
C LYS A 306 2.51 12.52 -11.48
N ILE A 307 1.97 11.39 -11.04
CA ILE A 307 2.70 10.34 -10.30
C ILE A 307 2.51 8.97 -10.95
N ALA A 308 3.45 8.07 -10.68
CA ALA A 308 3.34 6.64 -10.94
C ALA A 308 3.24 5.89 -9.59
N VAL A 309 2.17 5.10 -9.42
CA VAL A 309 1.88 4.35 -8.20
C VAL A 309 2.05 2.86 -8.48
N LYS A 310 3.14 2.26 -7.96
CA LYS A 310 3.41 0.82 -8.02
C LYS A 310 2.70 0.15 -6.84
N ARG A 311 1.63 -0.60 -7.11
CA ARG A 311 0.87 -1.38 -6.12
C ARG A 311 1.34 -2.83 -6.17
N LEU A 312 1.93 -3.31 -5.08
CA LEU A 312 2.51 -4.65 -5.02
C LEU A 312 1.42 -5.70 -4.76
N THR A 313 1.42 -6.80 -5.52
CA THR A 313 0.44 -7.89 -5.37
C THR A 313 0.87 -8.98 -4.40
N ASP A 314 2.18 -9.21 -4.30
CA ASP A 314 2.76 -10.37 -3.60
C ASP A 314 3.30 -10.02 -2.20
N TYR A 315 2.72 -9.00 -1.54
CA TYR A 315 3.16 -8.52 -0.23
C TYR A 315 3.03 -9.58 0.88
N GLU A 316 2.05 -10.49 0.78
CA GLU A 316 1.91 -11.63 1.69
C GLU A 316 3.06 -12.64 1.57
N SER A 317 3.80 -12.62 0.46
CA SER A 317 4.99 -13.44 0.32
C SER A 317 6.19 -12.80 1.05
N PRO A 318 7.05 -13.58 1.73
CA PRO A 318 8.30 -13.08 2.30
C PRO A 318 9.24 -12.43 1.26
N GLY A 319 9.02 -12.71 -0.04
CA GLY A 319 9.76 -12.10 -1.14
C GLY A 319 9.32 -10.66 -1.45
N GLY A 320 8.01 -10.39 -1.38
CA GLY A 320 7.38 -9.12 -1.74
C GLY A 320 7.50 -8.06 -0.64
N GLU A 321 7.22 -8.39 0.62
CA GLU A 321 7.40 -7.44 1.72
C GLU A 321 8.87 -7.01 1.86
N ALA A 322 9.79 -7.97 1.68
CA ALA A 322 11.21 -7.65 1.67
C ALA A 322 11.61 -6.79 0.45
N ALA A 323 10.89 -6.87 -0.69
CA ALA A 323 11.13 -5.98 -1.83
C ALA A 323 10.64 -4.56 -1.53
N PHE A 324 9.45 -4.42 -0.95
CA PHE A 324 8.91 -3.14 -0.50
C PHE A 324 9.88 -2.41 0.45
N LEU A 325 10.30 -3.08 1.54
CA LEU A 325 11.20 -2.50 2.53
C LEU A 325 12.54 -2.07 1.91
N ARG A 326 13.07 -2.85 0.95
CA ARG A 326 14.29 -2.49 0.21
C ARG A 326 14.12 -1.24 -0.64
N GLU A 327 13.02 -1.09 -1.39
CA GLU A 327 12.82 0.12 -2.21
C GLU A 327 12.69 1.38 -1.34
N VAL A 328 12.05 1.27 -0.16
CA VAL A 328 11.98 2.38 0.81
C VAL A 328 13.35 2.69 1.43
N GLU A 329 14.12 1.66 1.81
CA GLU A 329 15.45 1.81 2.42
C GLU A 329 16.50 2.38 1.44
N LEU A 330 16.65 1.77 0.27
CA LEU A 330 17.70 2.08 -0.70
C LEU A 330 17.59 3.51 -1.26
N ILE A 331 16.38 3.94 -1.61
CA ILE A 331 16.16 5.21 -2.30
C ILE A 331 16.20 6.41 -1.33
N SER A 332 16.24 6.15 -0.01
CA SER A 332 16.57 7.15 1.00
C SER A 332 18.06 7.50 1.05
N VAL A 333 18.93 6.57 0.61
CA VAL A 333 20.40 6.68 0.67
C VAL A 333 20.99 7.11 -0.67
N ALA A 334 20.46 6.60 -1.78
CA ALA A 334 20.96 6.87 -3.13
C ALA A 334 20.20 8.02 -3.81
N VAL A 335 20.89 9.12 -4.13
CA VAL A 335 20.33 10.27 -4.86
C VAL A 335 21.25 10.66 -6.01
N HIS A 336 20.80 10.37 -7.24
CA HIS A 336 21.54 10.69 -8.47
C HIS A 336 20.55 10.98 -9.62
N ARG A 337 20.92 11.84 -10.57
CA ARG A 337 20.03 12.30 -11.66
C ARG A 337 19.50 11.17 -12.55
N ASN A 338 20.28 10.10 -12.70
CA ASN A 338 19.92 8.93 -13.51
C ASN A 338 19.35 7.76 -12.67
N LEU A 339 18.87 8.01 -11.44
CA LEU A 339 18.22 7.01 -10.59
C LEU A 339 16.82 7.48 -10.16
N LEU A 340 15.85 6.56 -10.13
CA LEU A 340 14.45 6.89 -9.90
C LEU A 340 14.19 7.19 -8.43
N ARG A 341 14.02 8.48 -8.12
CA ARG A 341 13.72 8.95 -6.76
C ARG A 341 12.29 8.59 -6.36
N LEU A 342 12.15 7.93 -5.21
CA LEU A 342 10.88 7.68 -4.53
C LEU A 342 10.37 9.01 -3.94
N ILE A 343 9.10 9.34 -4.20
CA ILE A 343 8.41 10.50 -3.59
C ILE A 343 7.86 10.10 -2.22
N GLY A 344 7.38 8.86 -2.11
CA GLY A 344 6.75 8.37 -0.89
C GLY A 344 6.16 6.97 -1.05
N PHE A 345 5.42 6.55 -0.03
CA PHE A 345 4.85 5.21 0.04
C PHE A 345 3.52 5.20 0.80
N CYS A 346 2.77 4.11 0.67
CA CYS A 346 1.59 3.81 1.47
C CYS A 346 1.70 2.36 1.98
N THR A 347 1.48 2.18 3.28
CA THR A 347 1.47 0.89 3.97
C THR A 347 0.19 0.76 4.78
N THR A 348 -0.60 -0.25 4.46
CA THR A 348 -1.82 -0.65 5.19
C THR A 348 -1.65 -2.09 5.72
N GLN A 349 -2.69 -2.73 6.25
CA GLN A 349 -2.61 -4.17 6.58
C GLN A 349 -2.52 -5.09 5.35
N THR A 350 -3.09 -4.66 4.20
CA THR A 350 -3.26 -5.48 2.99
C THR A 350 -2.67 -4.85 1.72
N GLU A 351 -1.99 -3.71 1.85
CA GLU A 351 -1.48 -2.97 0.71
C GLU A 351 -0.07 -2.45 0.95
N ARG A 352 0.72 -2.48 -0.12
CA ARG A 352 2.04 -1.87 -0.24
C ARG A 352 2.08 -1.09 -1.55
N LEU A 353 2.15 0.23 -1.46
CA LEU A 353 2.26 1.10 -2.62
C LEU A 353 3.50 1.98 -2.53
N LEU A 354 4.18 2.14 -3.66
CA LEU A 354 5.35 2.99 -3.83
C LEU A 354 5.01 4.08 -4.85
N VAL A 355 5.37 5.33 -4.57
CA VAL A 355 4.97 6.51 -5.35
C VAL A 355 6.21 7.17 -5.93
N TYR A 356 6.26 7.26 -7.26
CA TYR A 356 7.36 7.79 -8.06
C TYR A 356 6.88 8.98 -8.92
N PRO A 357 7.78 9.83 -9.43
CA PRO A 357 7.42 10.77 -10.49
C PRO A 357 6.89 10.01 -11.72
N PHE A 358 5.89 10.59 -12.41
CA PHE A 358 5.41 10.01 -13.66
C PHE A 358 6.40 10.29 -14.80
N MET A 359 6.98 9.23 -15.35
CA MET A 359 7.94 9.29 -16.45
C MET A 359 7.21 9.33 -17.80
N GLN A 360 7.22 10.50 -18.45
CA GLN A 360 6.39 10.82 -19.62
C GLN A 360 6.62 9.87 -20.80
N ASN A 361 7.85 9.41 -21.01
CA ASN A 361 8.24 8.55 -22.13
C ASN A 361 8.30 7.06 -21.76
N LEU A 362 7.77 6.69 -20.58
CA LEU A 362 7.70 5.31 -20.07
C LEU A 362 9.08 4.63 -20.01
N SER A 363 9.18 3.34 -20.33
CA SER A 363 10.45 2.60 -20.31
C SER A 363 11.16 2.64 -21.66
N VAL A 364 12.47 2.42 -21.64
CA VAL A 364 13.28 2.21 -22.85
C VAL A 364 12.74 1.03 -23.66
N ALA A 365 12.38 -0.08 -23.00
CA ALA A 365 11.70 -1.22 -23.64
C ALA A 365 10.44 -0.79 -24.39
N TYR A 366 9.60 0.07 -23.79
CA TYR A 366 8.39 0.57 -24.44
C TYR A 366 8.73 1.31 -25.74
N ARG A 367 9.70 2.24 -25.68
CA ARG A 367 10.17 3.04 -26.81
C ARG A 367 10.93 2.27 -27.89
N LEU A 368 11.40 1.05 -27.59
CA LEU A 368 12.03 0.15 -28.56
C LEU A 368 11.02 -0.72 -29.33
N ARG A 369 9.99 -1.27 -28.65
CA ARG A 369 9.15 -2.35 -29.24
C ARG A 369 7.65 -2.32 -28.96
N GLU A 370 7.16 -1.42 -28.12
CA GLU A 370 5.74 -1.41 -27.67
C GLU A 370 5.06 -0.03 -27.87
N PHE A 371 5.74 0.91 -28.53
CA PHE A 371 5.24 2.24 -28.87
C PHE A 371 4.07 2.20 -29.85
N LYS A 372 3.15 3.17 -29.76
CA LYS A 372 1.96 3.21 -30.62
C LYS A 372 2.26 3.82 -32.00
N PRO A 373 1.48 3.45 -33.05
CA PRO A 373 1.60 4.09 -34.36
C PRO A 373 1.48 5.61 -34.27
N GLY A 374 2.46 6.33 -34.81
CA GLY A 374 2.53 7.80 -34.78
C GLY A 374 3.28 8.39 -33.57
N GLU A 375 3.70 7.58 -32.59
CA GLU A 375 4.65 8.03 -31.56
C GLU A 375 6.09 8.03 -32.08
N PRO A 376 6.97 8.93 -31.59
CA PRO A 376 8.37 8.94 -31.99
C PRO A 376 9.12 7.69 -31.48
N ILE A 377 9.94 7.12 -32.36
CA ILE A 377 10.90 6.05 -32.02
C ILE A 377 12.08 6.62 -31.22
N LEU A 378 12.75 5.75 -30.46
CA LEU A 378 14.03 6.11 -29.85
C LEU A 378 15.13 6.16 -30.93
N ASP A 379 15.55 7.37 -31.28
CA ASP A 379 16.61 7.61 -32.27
C ASP A 379 17.98 7.16 -31.77
N TRP A 380 18.97 7.08 -32.66
CA TRP A 380 20.32 6.66 -32.29
C TRP A 380 20.96 7.59 -31.25
N SER A 381 20.72 8.92 -31.32
CA SER A 381 21.27 9.85 -30.34
C SER A 381 20.69 9.63 -28.93
N ALA A 382 19.38 9.36 -28.82
CA ALA A 382 18.76 9.00 -27.55
C ALA A 382 19.25 7.65 -27.04
N ARG A 383 19.41 6.63 -27.89
CA ARG A 383 19.99 5.32 -27.47
C ARG A 383 21.38 5.48 -26.85
N LYS A 384 22.25 6.32 -27.43
CA LYS A 384 23.56 6.67 -26.87
C LYS A 384 23.45 7.43 -25.54
N ARG A 385 22.52 8.40 -25.41
CA ARG A 385 22.23 9.06 -24.11
C ARG A 385 21.76 8.07 -23.05
N VAL A 386 20.86 7.15 -23.41
CA VAL A 386 20.35 6.09 -22.52
C VAL A 386 21.47 5.19 -22.01
N ALA A 387 22.35 4.72 -22.89
CA ALA A 387 23.52 3.92 -22.53
C ALA A 387 24.40 4.64 -21.49
N ILE A 388 24.82 5.88 -21.78
CA ILE A 388 25.72 6.68 -20.93
C ILE A 388 25.07 7.01 -19.58
N GLY A 389 23.83 7.50 -19.58
CA GLY A 389 23.14 7.90 -18.34
C GLY A 389 22.81 6.69 -17.45
N THR A 390 22.45 5.54 -18.03
CA THR A 390 22.30 4.28 -17.28
C THR A 390 23.62 3.82 -16.68
N ALA A 391 24.73 3.91 -17.43
CA ALA A 391 26.05 3.54 -16.94
C ALA A 391 26.47 4.38 -15.72
N ARG A 392 26.30 5.71 -15.80
CA ARG A 392 26.53 6.65 -14.70
C ARG A 392 25.64 6.38 -13.48
N GLY A 393 24.40 5.94 -13.70
CA GLY A 393 23.52 5.48 -12.63
C GLY A 393 24.10 4.29 -11.86
N LEU A 394 24.60 3.28 -12.56
CA LEU A 394 25.20 2.08 -11.96
C LEU A 394 26.57 2.36 -11.32
N GLU A 395 27.43 3.16 -11.98
CA GLU A 395 28.70 3.67 -11.43
C GLU A 395 28.49 4.35 -10.07
N TYR A 396 27.46 5.19 -9.93
CA TYR A 396 27.11 5.79 -8.65
C TYR A 396 26.71 4.75 -7.58
N LEU A 397 25.91 3.74 -7.95
CA LEU A 397 25.48 2.67 -7.03
C LEU A 397 26.63 1.75 -6.58
N HIS A 398 27.59 1.48 -7.47
CA HIS A 398 28.70 0.54 -7.22
C HIS A 398 29.92 1.17 -6.55
N GLU A 399 30.22 2.42 -6.89
CA GLU A 399 31.51 3.06 -6.56
C GLU A 399 31.35 4.26 -5.61
N HIS A 400 30.18 4.92 -5.59
CA HIS A 400 29.94 6.14 -4.82
C HIS A 400 28.99 5.98 -3.63
N CYS A 401 28.17 4.92 -3.60
CA CYS A 401 27.32 4.57 -2.45
C CYS A 401 28.10 3.81 -1.36
N ASN A 402 27.84 4.15 -0.10
CA ASN A 402 28.37 3.40 1.06
C ASN A 402 27.22 3.08 2.04
N PRO A 403 26.85 1.80 2.23
CA PRO A 403 27.39 0.61 1.56
C PRO A 403 27.03 0.57 0.05
N LYS A 404 27.76 -0.25 -0.72
CA LYS A 404 27.52 -0.43 -2.17
C LYS A 404 26.13 -1.00 -2.43
N ILE A 405 25.54 -0.66 -3.56
CA ILE A 405 24.20 -1.13 -3.95
C ILE A 405 24.31 -1.91 -5.26
N ILE A 406 23.97 -3.20 -5.24
CA ILE A 406 23.83 -4.01 -6.45
C ILE A 406 22.35 -4.00 -6.87
N HIS A 407 22.04 -3.65 -8.11
CA HIS A 407 20.68 -3.48 -8.63
C HIS A 407 19.96 -4.82 -8.90
N ARG A 408 20.68 -5.80 -9.46
CA ARG A 408 20.27 -7.17 -9.80
C ARG A 408 19.21 -7.38 -10.87
N ASP A 409 18.53 -6.33 -11.34
CA ASP A 409 17.55 -6.43 -12.45
C ASP A 409 17.74 -5.32 -13.49
N VAL A 410 18.99 -5.14 -13.95
CA VAL A 410 19.32 -4.17 -15.01
C VAL A 410 18.84 -4.70 -16.37
N LYS A 411 17.89 -4.00 -17.00
CA LYS A 411 17.27 -4.34 -18.30
C LYS A 411 16.56 -3.14 -18.91
N ALA A 412 16.27 -3.15 -20.22
CA ALA A 412 15.61 -2.02 -20.90
C ALA A 412 14.21 -1.69 -20.34
N ALA A 413 13.52 -2.64 -19.70
CA ALA A 413 12.22 -2.39 -19.08
C ALA A 413 12.28 -1.61 -17.76
N ASN A 414 13.43 -1.62 -17.08
CA ASN A 414 13.63 -0.96 -15.78
C ASN A 414 14.36 0.40 -15.90
N VAL A 415 14.78 0.79 -17.10
CA VAL A 415 15.24 2.15 -17.40
C VAL A 415 14.04 2.95 -17.92
N LEU A 416 13.69 4.02 -17.22
CA LEU A 416 12.60 4.93 -17.56
C LEU A 416 13.13 6.21 -18.22
N LEU A 417 12.25 6.91 -18.94
CA LEU A 417 12.55 8.10 -19.73
C LEU A 417 11.66 9.27 -19.32
N ASP A 418 12.27 10.39 -18.95
CA ASP A 418 11.56 11.62 -18.60
C ASP A 418 11.07 12.37 -19.86
N GLU A 419 10.56 13.59 -19.70
CA GLU A 419 10.11 14.45 -20.80
C GLU A 419 11.21 14.77 -21.83
N GLY A 420 12.47 14.89 -21.39
CA GLY A 420 13.64 15.16 -22.23
C GLY A 420 14.28 13.92 -22.86
N PHE A 421 13.72 12.73 -22.63
CA PHE A 421 14.35 11.43 -22.93
C PHE A 421 15.66 11.18 -22.15
N GLU A 422 15.82 11.78 -20.97
CA GLU A 422 16.92 11.44 -20.07
C GLU A 422 16.63 10.10 -19.35
N PRO A 423 17.62 9.19 -19.27
CA PRO A 423 17.44 7.86 -18.68
C PRO A 423 17.50 7.90 -17.16
N VAL A 424 16.62 7.14 -16.53
CA VAL A 424 16.50 7.01 -15.09
C VAL A 424 16.29 5.54 -14.72
N VAL A 425 17.24 4.93 -14.01
CA VAL A 425 17.19 3.53 -13.57
C VAL A 425 16.22 3.39 -12.39
N GLY A 426 15.26 2.46 -12.48
CA GLY A 426 14.28 2.17 -11.44
C GLY A 426 14.05 0.67 -11.22
N ASP A 427 13.07 0.35 -10.37
CA ASP A 427 12.76 -0.98 -9.84
C ASP A 427 13.88 -1.62 -8.99
N PHE A 428 14.11 -1.01 -7.82
CA PHE A 428 15.09 -1.49 -6.83
C PHE A 428 14.58 -2.68 -5.99
N GLY A 429 13.44 -3.29 -6.37
CA GLY A 429 12.80 -4.37 -5.59
C GLY A 429 13.69 -5.59 -5.35
N LEU A 430 14.66 -5.84 -6.23
CA LEU A 430 15.64 -6.93 -6.11
C LEU A 430 17.04 -6.49 -5.62
N ALA A 431 17.28 -5.21 -5.46
CA ALA A 431 18.60 -4.66 -5.17
C ALA A 431 19.13 -5.08 -3.78
N LYS A 432 20.43 -4.91 -3.54
CA LYS A 432 21.08 -5.41 -2.31
C LYS A 432 22.24 -4.51 -1.85
N LEU A 433 22.18 -4.11 -0.57
CA LEU A 433 23.29 -3.46 0.13
C LEU A 433 24.43 -4.46 0.39
N VAL A 434 25.65 -4.07 0.05
CA VAL A 434 26.89 -4.84 0.23
C VAL A 434 27.96 -3.95 0.83
N ASP A 435 28.58 -4.41 1.92
CA ASP A 435 29.72 -3.75 2.55
C ASP A 435 30.85 -3.54 1.52
N VAL A 436 31.44 -2.34 1.48
CA VAL A 436 32.51 -1.96 0.56
C VAL A 436 33.68 -2.94 0.59
N GLN A 437 33.93 -3.59 1.74
CA GLN A 437 34.99 -4.59 1.92
C GLN A 437 34.70 -5.98 1.33
N LYS A 438 33.49 -6.25 0.84
CA LYS A 438 33.08 -7.55 0.29
C LYS A 438 33.00 -7.52 -1.23
N THR A 439 33.57 -8.54 -1.87
CA THR A 439 33.54 -8.72 -3.34
C THR A 439 32.24 -9.33 -3.87
N SER A 440 31.46 -9.99 -3.00
CA SER A 440 30.17 -10.59 -3.37
C SER A 440 29.28 -10.83 -2.17
N VAL A 441 27.99 -10.99 -2.42
CA VAL A 441 26.95 -11.33 -1.44
C VAL A 441 26.22 -12.59 -1.87
N THR A 442 26.21 -13.62 -1.03
CA THR A 442 25.39 -14.82 -1.24
C THR A 442 23.92 -14.46 -1.03
N THR A 443 23.08 -14.73 -2.03
CA THR A 443 21.66 -14.35 -2.00
C THR A 443 20.85 -15.24 -2.95
N GLN A 444 19.55 -15.40 -2.69
CA GLN A 444 18.67 -16.14 -3.60
C GLN A 444 18.76 -15.56 -5.01
N VAL A 445 18.97 -16.43 -6.00
CA VAL A 445 18.97 -16.09 -7.43
C VAL A 445 17.61 -15.51 -7.79
N ARG A 446 17.58 -14.24 -8.16
CA ARG A 446 16.41 -13.52 -8.70
C ARG A 446 16.89 -12.44 -9.64
N GLY A 447 16.16 -12.25 -10.73
CA GLY A 447 16.39 -11.29 -11.82
C GLY A 447 15.59 -11.72 -13.04
N THR A 448 15.76 -11.03 -14.17
CA THR A 448 15.11 -11.40 -15.44
C THR A 448 15.96 -12.40 -16.22
N MET A 449 15.38 -13.54 -16.61
CA MET A 449 16.07 -14.56 -17.41
C MET A 449 16.59 -13.95 -18.72
N GLY A 450 17.86 -14.22 -19.06
CA GLY A 450 18.59 -13.55 -20.15
C GLY A 450 19.48 -12.39 -19.70
N HIS A 451 19.15 -11.71 -18.60
CA HIS A 451 19.97 -10.65 -17.99
C HIS A 451 20.77 -11.12 -16.76
N ILE A 452 20.53 -12.33 -16.25
CA ILE A 452 21.25 -12.90 -15.09
C ILE A 452 22.59 -13.48 -15.55
N ALA A 453 23.66 -13.08 -14.87
CA ALA A 453 25.02 -13.54 -15.15
C ALA A 453 25.25 -15.04 -14.81
N PRO A 454 26.09 -15.77 -15.58
CA PRO A 454 26.25 -17.23 -15.46
C PRO A 454 26.87 -17.68 -14.13
N GLU A 455 27.79 -16.92 -13.55
CA GLU A 455 28.35 -17.18 -12.21
C GLU A 455 27.29 -17.04 -11.12
N TYR A 456 26.29 -16.17 -11.32
CA TYR A 456 25.25 -15.94 -10.33
C TYR A 456 24.22 -17.06 -10.35
N LEU A 457 23.85 -17.55 -11.54
CA LEU A 457 23.02 -18.76 -11.71
C LEU A 457 23.66 -19.98 -11.05
N SER A 458 24.98 -20.16 -11.21
CA SER A 458 25.70 -21.35 -10.74
C SER A 458 26.12 -21.30 -9.27
N THR A 459 26.45 -20.12 -8.72
CA THR A 459 27.00 -20.00 -7.35
C THR A 459 26.07 -19.34 -6.34
N GLY A 460 25.00 -18.66 -6.78
CA GLY A 460 24.14 -17.86 -5.91
C GLY A 460 24.82 -16.62 -5.29
N LYS A 461 26.02 -16.24 -5.77
CA LYS A 461 26.72 -15.03 -5.36
C LYS A 461 26.45 -13.90 -6.36
N SER A 462 26.04 -12.75 -5.85
CA SER A 462 25.85 -11.52 -6.63
C SER A 462 26.93 -10.50 -6.26
N SER A 463 27.40 -9.73 -7.25
CA SER A 463 28.41 -8.67 -7.13
C SER A 463 28.06 -7.54 -8.10
N GLU A 464 28.79 -6.43 -8.06
CA GLU A 464 28.67 -5.36 -9.06
C GLU A 464 28.85 -5.90 -10.50
N ARG A 465 29.67 -6.93 -10.68
CA ARG A 465 29.88 -7.61 -11.98
C ARG A 465 28.64 -8.30 -12.52
N THR A 466 27.66 -8.65 -11.67
CA THR A 466 26.37 -9.18 -12.13
C THR A 466 25.48 -8.10 -12.76
N ASP A 467 25.59 -6.85 -12.30
CA ASP A 467 24.90 -5.72 -12.92
C ASP A 467 25.58 -5.30 -14.23
N VAL A 468 26.92 -5.37 -14.30
CA VAL A 468 27.68 -5.12 -15.55
C VAL A 468 27.22 -6.08 -16.66
N PHE A 469 27.01 -7.36 -16.34
CA PHE A 469 26.46 -8.33 -17.30
C PHE A 469 25.06 -7.94 -17.78
N GLY A 470 24.13 -7.65 -16.86
CA GLY A 470 22.77 -7.20 -17.22
C GLY A 470 22.76 -5.90 -18.02
N TYR A 471 23.67 -4.98 -17.72
CA TYR A 471 23.90 -3.75 -18.48
C TYR A 471 24.36 -4.04 -19.91
N GLY A 472 25.30 -4.97 -20.11
CA GLY A 472 25.75 -5.37 -21.45
C GLY A 472 24.62 -6.00 -22.27
N ILE A 473 23.77 -6.84 -21.67
CA ILE A 473 22.57 -7.36 -22.35
C ILE A 473 21.58 -6.23 -22.70
N MET A 474 21.43 -5.23 -21.82
CA MET A 474 20.59 -4.06 -22.07
C MET A 474 21.13 -3.16 -23.21
N LEU A 475 22.46 -3.07 -23.38
CA LEU A 475 23.05 -2.46 -24.58
C LEU A 475 22.69 -3.23 -25.85
N LEU A 476 22.65 -4.57 -25.81
CA LEU A 476 22.18 -5.36 -26.95
C LEU A 476 20.69 -5.13 -27.24
N GLU A 477 19.83 -5.02 -26.21
CA GLU A 477 18.43 -4.60 -26.39
C GLU A 477 18.35 -3.21 -27.07
N LEU A 478 19.20 -2.25 -26.68
CA LEU A 478 19.25 -0.91 -27.27
C LEU A 478 19.68 -0.91 -28.74
N VAL A 479 20.72 -1.67 -29.11
CA VAL A 479 21.21 -1.74 -30.50
C VAL A 479 20.21 -2.47 -31.41
N THR A 480 19.68 -3.59 -30.95
CA THR A 480 18.84 -4.49 -31.78
C THR A 480 17.35 -4.16 -31.76
N GLY A 481 16.85 -3.47 -30.73
CA GLY A 481 15.42 -3.31 -30.45
C GLY A 481 14.74 -4.58 -29.92
N GLN A 482 15.45 -5.70 -29.85
CA GLN A 482 14.92 -7.03 -29.54
C GLN A 482 14.89 -7.29 -28.02
N ARG A 483 14.35 -8.45 -27.63
CA ARG A 483 14.36 -8.94 -26.24
C ARG A 483 15.58 -9.85 -26.04
N ALA A 484 16.12 -9.89 -24.81
CA ALA A 484 17.27 -10.72 -24.47
C ALA A 484 17.04 -12.24 -24.69
N ILE A 485 15.78 -12.67 -24.57
CA ILE A 485 15.29 -14.00 -24.93
C ILE A 485 14.14 -13.81 -25.91
N ASP A 486 14.19 -14.54 -27.02
CA ASP A 486 13.16 -14.53 -28.04
C ASP A 486 12.85 -15.96 -28.47
N PHE A 487 11.78 -16.52 -27.89
CA PHE A 487 11.33 -17.88 -28.18
C PHE A 487 10.81 -18.06 -29.60
N SER A 488 10.57 -16.98 -30.38
CA SER A 488 10.21 -17.12 -31.79
C SER A 488 11.36 -17.66 -32.66
N ARG A 489 12.61 -17.55 -32.19
CA ARG A 489 13.81 -18.08 -32.87
C ARG A 489 13.92 -19.60 -32.83
N LEU A 490 13.20 -20.26 -31.92
CA LEU A 490 13.19 -21.72 -31.78
C LEU A 490 12.79 -22.46 -33.07
N GLU A 491 12.13 -21.77 -34.02
CA GLU A 491 11.72 -22.34 -35.30
C GLU A 491 12.79 -22.20 -36.41
N GLU A 492 13.83 -21.37 -36.22
CA GLU A 492 14.80 -21.02 -37.28
C GLU A 492 16.29 -21.21 -36.88
N GLU A 493 16.69 -21.04 -35.62
CA GLU A 493 18.09 -21.17 -35.16
C GLU A 493 18.21 -21.79 -33.74
N ASP A 494 19.35 -22.43 -33.43
CA ASP A 494 19.67 -22.92 -32.08
C ASP A 494 19.94 -21.79 -31.05
N ASP A 495 20.14 -20.54 -31.52
CA ASP A 495 20.58 -19.38 -30.73
C ASP A 495 19.41 -18.64 -30.04
N VAL A 496 18.82 -19.25 -29.00
CA VAL A 496 17.69 -18.69 -28.21
C VAL A 496 18.07 -17.40 -27.44
N LEU A 497 19.36 -17.21 -27.15
CA LEU A 497 19.89 -16.05 -26.43
C LEU A 497 20.35 -14.96 -27.40
N LEU A 498 19.91 -13.72 -27.17
CA LEU A 498 20.32 -12.56 -27.98
C LEU A 498 21.85 -12.40 -28.05
N LEU A 499 22.54 -12.71 -26.96
CA LEU A 499 23.99 -12.60 -26.85
C LEU A 499 24.73 -13.50 -27.86
N ASP A 500 24.26 -14.72 -28.08
CA ASP A 500 24.97 -15.70 -28.90
C ASP A 500 24.71 -15.45 -30.40
N HIS A 501 23.47 -15.09 -30.75
CA HIS A 501 23.12 -14.58 -32.08
C HIS A 501 23.92 -13.31 -32.45
N VAL A 502 24.08 -12.35 -31.53
CA VAL A 502 24.93 -11.16 -31.77
C VAL A 502 26.40 -11.54 -31.93
N LYS A 503 26.94 -12.46 -31.11
CA LYS A 503 28.32 -12.96 -31.26
C LYS A 503 28.54 -13.64 -32.61
N LYS A 504 27.54 -14.37 -33.14
CA LYS A 504 27.58 -14.99 -34.47
C LYS A 504 27.66 -13.93 -35.57
N LEU A 505 26.68 -13.02 -35.65
CA LEU A 505 26.64 -11.95 -36.66
C LEU A 505 27.85 -11.00 -36.60
N GLN A 506 28.39 -10.74 -35.40
CA GLN A 506 29.58 -9.91 -35.22
C GLN A 506 30.85 -10.57 -35.81
N ARG A 507 31.00 -11.90 -35.68
CA ARG A 507 32.12 -12.66 -36.30
C ARG A 507 32.04 -12.69 -37.82
N GLU A 508 30.82 -12.70 -38.36
CA GLU A 508 30.56 -12.68 -39.80
C GLU A 508 30.65 -11.28 -40.42
N GLY A 509 30.77 -10.22 -39.60
CA GLY A 509 30.84 -8.83 -40.06
C GLY A 509 29.49 -8.21 -40.46
N HIS A 510 28.38 -8.89 -40.22
CA HIS A 510 27.03 -8.47 -40.64
C HIS A 510 26.38 -7.44 -39.69
N LEU A 511 27.09 -6.34 -39.39
CA LEU A 511 26.61 -5.27 -38.49
C LEU A 511 25.20 -4.74 -38.84
N GLY A 512 24.88 -4.60 -40.13
CA GLY A 512 23.57 -4.15 -40.60
C GLY A 512 22.41 -5.10 -40.29
N ALA A 513 22.67 -6.38 -39.99
CA ALA A 513 21.65 -7.34 -39.55
C ALA A 513 21.39 -7.27 -38.04
N ILE A 514 22.33 -6.72 -37.26
CA ILE A 514 22.24 -6.58 -35.80
C ILE A 514 21.39 -5.34 -35.43
N VAL A 515 21.52 -4.24 -36.17
CA VAL A 515 20.87 -2.97 -35.82
C VAL A 515 19.36 -3.00 -36.01
N ASP A 516 18.64 -2.40 -35.06
CA ASP A 516 17.19 -2.21 -35.09
C ASP A 516 16.71 -1.62 -36.43
N ARG A 517 15.87 -2.39 -37.13
CA ARG A 517 15.28 -2.02 -38.43
C ARG A 517 14.49 -0.71 -38.36
N ASN A 518 13.92 -0.36 -37.20
CA ASN A 518 13.17 0.88 -37.01
C ASN A 518 14.03 2.14 -37.17
N LEU A 519 15.36 2.04 -37.03
CA LEU A 519 16.27 3.17 -37.21
C LEU A 519 16.44 3.59 -38.68
N ASN A 520 16.00 2.78 -39.66
CA ASN A 520 16.02 3.11 -41.10
C ASN A 520 17.39 3.64 -41.58
N SER A 521 18.49 3.01 -41.16
CA SER A 521 19.88 3.40 -41.44
C SER A 521 20.31 4.79 -40.92
N ASN A 522 19.52 5.44 -40.06
CA ASN A 522 19.88 6.71 -39.41
C ASN A 522 20.70 6.47 -38.13
N TYR A 523 21.91 5.95 -38.29
CA TYR A 523 22.87 5.68 -37.22
C TYR A 523 24.31 5.79 -37.72
N ASN A 524 25.28 6.03 -36.82
CA ASN A 524 26.69 5.95 -37.14
C ASN A 524 27.20 4.52 -36.88
N GLY A 525 27.67 3.85 -37.93
CA GLY A 525 28.19 2.48 -37.85
C GLY A 525 29.33 2.30 -36.84
N GLN A 526 30.21 3.32 -36.69
CA GLN A 526 31.29 3.29 -35.70
C GLN A 526 30.77 3.33 -34.26
N GLU A 527 29.72 4.13 -34.00
CA GLU A 527 29.10 4.19 -32.67
C GLU A 527 28.30 2.92 -32.34
N VAL A 528 27.66 2.32 -33.34
CA VAL A 528 27.01 1.00 -33.22
C VAL A 528 28.04 -0.06 -32.85
N GLU A 529 29.15 -0.13 -33.60
CA GLU A 529 30.21 -1.11 -33.35
C GLU A 529 30.82 -0.91 -31.95
N MET A 530 31.14 0.33 -31.58
CA MET A 530 31.59 0.71 -30.24
C MET A 530 30.64 0.19 -29.14
N MET A 531 29.32 0.37 -29.32
CA MET A 531 28.33 -0.08 -28.34
C MET A 531 28.21 -1.61 -28.26
N ILE A 532 28.35 -2.32 -29.40
CA ILE A 532 28.39 -3.79 -29.44
C ILE A 532 29.66 -4.32 -28.77
N GLN A 533 30.82 -3.73 -29.04
CA GLN A 533 32.10 -4.11 -28.42
C GLN A 533 32.03 -3.97 -26.89
N ILE A 534 31.54 -2.83 -26.38
CA ILE A 534 31.33 -2.61 -24.94
C ILE A 534 30.34 -3.63 -24.36
N ALA A 535 29.22 -3.91 -25.05
CA ALA A 535 28.26 -4.93 -24.62
C ALA A 535 28.88 -6.33 -24.50
N LEU A 536 29.76 -6.71 -25.44
CA LEU A 536 30.48 -7.98 -25.43
C LEU A 536 31.52 -8.05 -24.31
N LEU A 537 32.25 -6.97 -24.04
CA LEU A 537 33.16 -6.86 -22.89
C LEU A 537 32.42 -6.98 -21.55
N CYS A 538 31.22 -6.39 -21.44
CA CYS A 538 30.36 -6.48 -20.27
C CYS A 538 29.75 -7.89 -20.05
N THR A 539 29.58 -8.68 -21.11
CA THR A 539 28.89 -9.99 -21.06
C THR A 539 29.83 -11.20 -21.09
N GLN A 540 31.09 -10.99 -20.71
CA GLN A 540 32.07 -12.08 -20.59
C GLN A 540 31.68 -13.11 -19.54
N ALA A 541 32.05 -14.37 -19.77
CA ALA A 541 31.68 -15.49 -18.89
C ALA A 541 32.36 -15.40 -17.51
N SER A 542 33.63 -14.99 -17.47
CA SER A 542 34.35 -14.65 -16.24
C SER A 542 33.84 -13.30 -15.69
N PRO A 543 33.62 -13.16 -14.37
CA PRO A 543 33.25 -11.88 -13.77
C PRO A 543 34.43 -10.90 -13.66
N GLU A 544 35.67 -11.40 -13.60
CA GLU A 544 36.86 -10.56 -13.38
C GLU A 544 37.30 -9.85 -14.68
N ASP A 545 37.08 -10.48 -15.83
CA ASP A 545 37.44 -9.93 -17.15
C ASP A 545 36.48 -8.81 -17.60
N ARG A 546 35.32 -8.68 -16.96
CA ARG A 546 34.35 -7.61 -17.21
C ARG A 546 34.94 -6.25 -16.79
N PRO A 547 34.54 -5.13 -17.42
CA PRO A 547 34.89 -3.79 -16.94
C PRO A 547 34.15 -3.42 -15.63
N SER A 548 34.64 -2.39 -14.91
CA SER A 548 33.85 -1.65 -13.93
C SER A 548 32.84 -0.74 -14.63
N MET A 549 31.86 -0.19 -13.90
CA MET A 549 30.93 0.75 -14.51
C MET A 549 31.59 2.11 -14.83
N SER A 550 32.57 2.57 -14.05
CA SER A 550 33.41 3.71 -14.42
C SER A 550 34.22 3.49 -15.70
N GLU A 551 34.80 2.31 -15.91
CA GLU A 551 35.47 1.95 -17.17
C GLU A 551 34.48 1.94 -18.36
N VAL A 552 33.26 1.43 -18.16
CA VAL A 552 32.18 1.46 -19.17
C VAL A 552 31.79 2.89 -19.52
N VAL A 553 31.65 3.80 -18.55
CA VAL A 553 31.35 5.22 -18.80
C VAL A 553 32.46 5.83 -19.68
N ARG A 554 33.73 5.63 -19.34
CA ARG A 554 34.87 6.14 -20.13
C ARG A 554 34.89 5.59 -21.56
N MET A 555 34.64 4.29 -21.74
CA MET A 555 34.57 3.68 -23.08
C MET A 555 33.42 4.24 -23.93
N LEU A 556 32.25 4.52 -23.34
CA LEU A 556 31.12 5.14 -24.04
C LEU A 556 31.35 6.62 -24.40
N GLU A 557 32.21 7.30 -23.64
CA GLU A 557 32.65 8.68 -23.90
C GLU A 557 33.83 8.75 -24.89
N GLY A 558 34.41 7.60 -25.27
CA GLY A 558 35.41 7.47 -26.34
C GLY A 558 36.83 7.15 -25.87
N GLU A 559 37.04 6.88 -24.59
CA GLU A 559 38.36 6.59 -24.01
C GLU A 559 38.60 5.09 -23.78
N GLY A 560 39.78 4.58 -24.17
CA GLY A 560 40.29 3.27 -23.73
C GLY A 560 39.66 2.01 -24.33
N LEU A 561 38.61 2.12 -25.16
CA LEU A 561 37.96 0.94 -25.75
C LEU A 561 38.89 0.14 -26.67
N ALA A 562 39.66 0.81 -27.54
CA ALA A 562 40.48 0.15 -28.55
C ALA A 562 41.53 -0.78 -27.93
N GLU A 563 42.24 -0.30 -26.90
CA GLU A 563 43.25 -1.06 -26.15
C GLU A 563 42.62 -2.29 -25.49
N ARG A 564 41.51 -2.10 -24.76
CA ARG A 564 40.82 -3.19 -24.05
C ARG A 564 40.16 -4.21 -24.98
N TRP A 565 39.75 -3.78 -26.17
CA TRP A 565 39.19 -4.67 -27.19
C TRP A 565 40.28 -5.53 -27.85
N GLU A 566 41.47 -4.98 -28.08
CA GLU A 566 42.62 -5.74 -28.58
C GLU A 566 43.08 -6.81 -27.57
N GLU A 567 43.17 -6.46 -26.28
CA GLU A 567 43.44 -7.42 -25.19
C GLU A 567 42.43 -8.57 -25.20
N TRP A 568 41.12 -8.25 -25.29
CA TRP A 568 40.06 -9.25 -25.34
C TRP A 568 40.17 -10.18 -26.56
N GLN A 569 40.47 -9.64 -27.74
CA GLN A 569 40.66 -10.44 -28.95
C GLN A 569 41.83 -11.43 -28.81
N GLN A 570 42.94 -11.01 -28.21
CA GLN A 570 44.09 -11.90 -27.95
C GLN A 570 43.73 -13.03 -26.97
N VAL A 571 43.00 -12.71 -25.90
CA VAL A 571 42.55 -13.69 -24.89
C VAL A 571 41.57 -14.71 -25.49
N GLU A 572 40.56 -14.28 -26.24
CA GLU A 572 39.57 -15.20 -26.84
C GLU A 572 40.21 -16.08 -27.94
N VAL A 573 41.18 -15.58 -28.71
CA VAL A 573 41.98 -16.40 -29.64
C VAL A 573 42.78 -17.47 -28.88
N THR A 574 43.44 -17.11 -27.78
CA THR A 574 44.18 -18.06 -26.93
C THR A 574 43.23 -19.11 -26.34
N ARG A 575 42.08 -18.67 -25.81
CA ARG A 575 41.05 -19.54 -25.22
C ARG A 575 40.48 -20.54 -26.23
N ARG A 576 40.29 -20.12 -27.50
CA ARG A 576 39.90 -21.04 -28.59
C ARG A 576 40.98 -22.06 -28.91
N GLN A 577 42.23 -21.64 -29.07
CA GLN A 577 43.34 -22.56 -29.34
C GLN A 577 43.47 -23.62 -28.24
N ASP A 578 43.27 -23.24 -26.97
CA ASP A 578 43.30 -24.18 -25.86
C ASP A 578 42.05 -25.08 -25.80
N TYR A 579 40.87 -24.58 -26.17
CA TYR A 579 39.66 -25.40 -26.29
C TYR A 579 39.78 -26.43 -27.44
N GLU A 580 40.28 -26.01 -28.61
CA GLU A 580 40.58 -26.87 -29.75
C GLU A 580 41.63 -27.93 -29.38
N ARG A 581 42.69 -27.56 -28.64
CA ARG A 581 43.67 -28.52 -28.10
C ARG A 581 43.07 -29.49 -27.08
N MET A 582 42.14 -29.06 -26.24
CA MET A 582 41.44 -29.95 -25.30
C MET A 582 40.51 -30.91 -26.06
N GLN A 583 39.77 -30.41 -27.05
CA GLN A 583 38.84 -31.21 -27.84
C GLN A 583 39.59 -32.24 -28.69
N GLN A 584 40.70 -31.85 -29.33
CA GLN A 584 41.63 -32.77 -29.98
C GLN A 584 42.17 -33.83 -29.01
N ARG A 585 42.48 -33.49 -27.75
CA ARG A 585 42.94 -34.48 -26.75
C ARG A 585 41.89 -35.52 -26.36
N PHE A 586 40.59 -35.19 -26.44
CA PHE A 586 39.52 -36.15 -26.16
C PHE A 586 39.24 -37.10 -27.32
N ASP A 587 39.48 -36.68 -28.57
CA ASP A 587 39.33 -37.53 -29.77
C ASP A 587 40.26 -38.77 -29.75
N TRP A 588 41.46 -38.67 -29.18
CA TRP A 588 42.36 -39.81 -28.99
C TRP A 588 41.88 -40.84 -27.93
N GLY A 589 40.73 -40.60 -27.30
CA GLY A 589 40.13 -41.49 -26.30
C GLY A 589 39.37 -42.69 -26.89
N GLU A 590 38.72 -42.52 -28.05
CA GLU A 590 37.84 -43.55 -28.63
C GLU A 590 38.62 -44.64 -29.40
N ASP A 591 39.78 -44.30 -29.99
CA ASP A 591 40.64 -45.25 -30.71
C ASP A 591 41.27 -46.35 -29.82
N SER A 592 41.22 -46.21 -28.49
CA SER A 592 41.81 -47.19 -27.56
C SER A 592 40.91 -48.40 -27.24
N ILE A 593 39.68 -48.44 -27.76
CA ILE A 593 38.68 -49.48 -27.43
C ILE A 593 38.97 -50.84 -28.13
N TYR A 594 39.90 -50.90 -29.09
CA TYR A 594 40.18 -52.10 -29.88
C TYR A 594 41.30 -53.03 -29.39
N ASN A 595 41.91 -52.80 -28.21
CA ASN A 595 42.85 -53.75 -27.60
C ASN A 595 42.77 -53.77 -26.07
N GLN A 596 41.89 -54.62 -25.54
CA GLN A 596 41.99 -55.12 -24.17
C GLN A 596 41.95 -56.66 -24.19
N ASP A 597 43.13 -57.26 -24.30
CA ASP A 597 43.33 -58.66 -23.90
C ASP A 597 43.05 -58.80 -22.40
N ALA A 598 42.26 -59.81 -22.05
CA ALA A 598 41.81 -60.01 -20.67
C ALA A 598 42.94 -60.55 -19.78
N VAL A 599 43.14 -59.90 -18.62
CA VAL A 599 43.87 -60.49 -17.49
C VAL A 599 42.92 -60.59 -16.30
N GLU A 600 42.36 -61.77 -16.10
CA GLU A 600 41.69 -62.12 -14.85
C GLU A 600 42.70 -62.12 -13.70
N LEU A 601 42.36 -61.45 -12.58
CA LEU A 601 42.99 -61.72 -11.29
C LEU A 601 41.93 -62.05 -10.25
N SER A 602 41.82 -63.35 -9.99
CA SER A 602 41.08 -63.91 -8.86
C SER A 602 41.86 -63.79 -7.54
N ALA A 603 41.12 -63.90 -6.43
CA ALA A 603 41.59 -64.28 -5.09
C ALA A 603 42.45 -63.28 -4.27
N GLY A 604 41.75 -62.44 -3.51
CA GLY A 604 41.69 -62.52 -2.04
C GLY A 604 42.97 -62.48 -1.19
N ARG A 605 43.05 -61.43 -0.34
CA ARG A 605 42.93 -61.59 1.11
C ARG A 605 42.47 -60.29 1.79
#